data_AF-A0A963PA14-F1
#
_entry.id   AF-A0A963PA14-F1
#
_cell.length_a   1.000
_cell.length_b   1.000
_cell.length_c   1.000
_cell.angle_alpha   90.00
_cell.angle_beta   90.00
_cell.angle_gamma   90.00
#
_symmetry.space_group_name_H-M   'P 1'
#
loop_
_entity.id
_entity.type
_entity.pdbx_description
1 polymer ?
#
loop_
_entity_poly.entity_id
_entity_poly.type
_entity_poly.pdbx_seq_one_letter_code
_entity_poly.pdbx_strand_id
1 'polypeptide(L)'
;EAQGRMTLLDQNKVIRPHRSFRLFATANTVGLGDTSGLYHGTQQINQGQMDRWSVVTQLNYLHHDDECGIVLAKCPSLDNAEGRKRIDSMVRLADLTRRGFVAGDISTVMSPRTVITWAENNDIFGDLAFAFRVTFLNKCDEAERHIIAEYYQRCFGTELPESVASLVHA
;
A
#
# COMPACT_ATOMS: atom_id res chain seq x y z
N GLU A 1 -16.63 -28.45 -16.93
CA GLU A 1 -15.88 -29.37 -16.05
C GLU A 1 -16.46 -29.35 -14.65
N ALA A 2 -17.21 -30.38 -14.24
CA ALA A 2 -17.95 -30.36 -12.97
C ALA A 2 -17.26 -31.09 -11.80
N GLN A 3 -16.02 -31.60 -11.98
CA GLN A 3 -15.37 -32.47 -10.99
C GLN A 3 -13.89 -32.18 -10.71
N GLY A 4 -13.38 -31.00 -11.08
CA GLY A 4 -12.04 -30.54 -10.70
C GLY A 4 -10.87 -31.40 -11.21
N ARG A 5 -11.09 -32.25 -12.22
CA ARG A 5 -10.04 -33.07 -12.83
C ARG A 5 -9.36 -32.28 -13.93
N MET A 6 -8.04 -32.18 -13.89
CA MET A 6 -7.26 -31.54 -14.95
C MET A 6 -6.82 -32.61 -15.96
N THR A 7 -7.23 -32.45 -17.22
CA THR A 7 -6.87 -33.38 -18.29
C THR A 7 -5.75 -32.78 -19.14
N LEU A 8 -4.61 -33.46 -19.20
CA LEU A 8 -3.50 -33.16 -20.11
C LEU A 8 -3.73 -33.96 -21.40
N LEU A 9 -4.31 -33.30 -22.41
CA LEU A 9 -4.68 -33.92 -23.67
C LEU A 9 -3.46 -34.34 -24.51
N ASP A 10 -2.37 -33.59 -24.40
CA ASP A 10 -1.07 -33.87 -25.03
C ASP A 10 -0.42 -35.17 -24.50
N GLN A 11 -0.68 -35.50 -23.24
CA GLN A 11 -0.12 -36.66 -22.54
C GLN A 11 -1.14 -37.77 -22.28
N ASN A 12 -2.38 -37.63 -22.74
CA ASN A 12 -3.50 -38.52 -22.43
C ASN A 12 -3.63 -38.84 -20.92
N LYS A 13 -3.33 -37.86 -20.06
CA LYS A 13 -3.25 -38.05 -18.61
C LYS A 13 -4.32 -37.24 -17.88
N VAL A 14 -5.06 -37.89 -16.99
CA VAL A 14 -6.00 -37.21 -16.10
C VAL A 14 -5.39 -37.07 -14.70
N ILE A 15 -5.14 -35.84 -14.29
CA ILE A 15 -4.66 -35.51 -12.95
C ILE A 15 -5.85 -35.40 -12.01
N ARG A 16 -5.82 -36.20 -10.94
CA ARG A 16 -6.78 -36.12 -9.84
C ARG A 16 -6.18 -35.26 -8.73
N PRO A 17 -6.79 -34.11 -8.37
CA PRO A 17 -6.27 -33.29 -7.28
C PRO A 17 -6.31 -34.08 -5.97
N HIS A 18 -5.33 -33.83 -5.10
CA HIS A 18 -5.30 -34.41 -3.76
C HIS A 18 -6.52 -33.93 -2.94
N ARG A 19 -6.99 -34.73 -1.97
CA ARG A 19 -8.17 -34.39 -1.14
C ARG A 19 -8.02 -33.04 -0.41
N SER A 20 -6.80 -32.69 -0.03
CA SER A 20 -6.47 -31.43 0.65
C SER A 20 -6.02 -30.32 -0.30
N PHE A 21 -6.09 -30.51 -1.63
CA PHE A 21 -5.68 -29.48 -2.59
C PHE A 21 -6.56 -28.22 -2.43
N ARG A 22 -5.93 -27.06 -2.38
CA ARG A 22 -6.57 -25.74 -2.33
C ARG A 22 -5.82 -24.80 -3.26
N LEU A 23 -6.56 -23.92 -3.94
CA LEU A 23 -6.01 -22.87 -4.77
C LEU A 23 -6.34 -21.52 -4.13
N PHE A 24 -5.32 -20.69 -3.94
CA PHE A 24 -5.45 -19.31 -3.47
C PHE A 24 -4.89 -18.39 -4.55
N ALA A 25 -5.57 -17.28 -4.78
CA ALA A 25 -5.10 -16.21 -5.66
C ALA A 25 -5.38 -14.85 -5.02
N THR A 26 -4.58 -13.87 -5.41
CA THR A 26 -4.71 -12.48 -5.00
C THR A 26 -4.88 -11.61 -6.24
N ALA A 27 -5.78 -10.64 -6.18
CA ALA A 27 -5.96 -9.63 -7.21
C ALA A 27 -6.03 -8.24 -6.56
N ASN A 28 -5.35 -7.25 -7.15
CA ASN A 28 -5.28 -5.89 -6.58
C ASN A 28 -6.53 -5.07 -6.90
N THR A 29 -7.04 -5.17 -8.12
CA THR A 29 -8.36 -4.67 -8.49
C THR A 29 -9.26 -5.87 -8.59
N VAL A 30 -10.45 -5.84 -7.98
CA VAL A 30 -11.39 -6.98 -7.88
C VAL A 30 -11.98 -7.33 -9.26
N GLY A 31 -11.13 -7.71 -10.23
CA GLY A 31 -11.49 -8.00 -11.61
C GLY A 31 -11.91 -6.79 -12.46
N LEU A 32 -12.10 -5.60 -11.87
CA LEU A 32 -12.60 -4.41 -12.57
C LEU A 32 -11.60 -3.77 -13.55
N GLY A 33 -10.36 -4.28 -13.59
CA GLY A 33 -9.28 -3.65 -14.35
C GLY A 33 -8.90 -2.33 -13.71
N ASP A 34 -8.34 -1.44 -14.51
CA ASP A 34 -7.98 -0.10 -14.07
C ASP A 34 -8.63 0.93 -15.02
N THR A 35 -9.69 1.58 -14.55
CA THR A 35 -10.34 2.68 -15.28
C THR A 35 -9.58 4.01 -15.18
N SER A 36 -8.57 4.09 -14.31
CA SER A 36 -7.78 5.30 -14.06
C SER A 36 -6.46 5.36 -14.84
N GLY A 37 -5.97 4.23 -15.37
CA GLY A 37 -4.71 4.13 -16.11
C GLY A 37 -3.44 4.08 -15.26
N LEU A 38 -3.56 4.19 -13.93
CA LEU A 38 -2.47 4.14 -12.95
C LEU A 38 -1.74 2.79 -12.86
N TYR A 39 -2.39 1.71 -13.28
CA TYR A 39 -1.87 0.34 -13.27
C TYR A 39 -1.88 -0.21 -14.71
N HIS A 40 -0.93 0.26 -15.51
CA HIS A 40 -0.68 -0.28 -16.84
C HIS A 40 -0.35 -1.78 -16.73
N GLY A 41 -1.21 -2.64 -17.29
CA GLY A 41 -1.06 -4.10 -17.25
C GLY A 41 -2.11 -4.86 -16.43
N THR A 42 -3.02 -4.18 -15.72
CA THR A 42 -4.15 -4.85 -15.06
C THR A 42 -5.22 -5.22 -16.08
N GLN A 43 -5.33 -6.51 -16.39
CA GLN A 43 -6.39 -7.04 -17.25
C GLN A 43 -7.68 -7.24 -16.43
N GLN A 44 -8.82 -6.91 -17.04
CA GLN A 44 -10.11 -7.27 -16.44
C GLN A 44 -10.24 -8.78 -16.33
N ILE A 45 -10.73 -9.24 -15.18
CA ILE A 45 -11.04 -10.65 -14.99
C ILE A 45 -12.45 -10.87 -15.53
N ASN A 46 -12.59 -11.80 -16.48
CA ASN A 46 -13.90 -12.18 -17.01
C ASN A 46 -14.82 -12.66 -15.86
N GLN A 47 -16.09 -12.25 -15.88
CA GLN A 47 -17.09 -12.67 -14.90
C GLN A 47 -17.16 -14.20 -14.69
N GLY A 48 -17.07 -14.98 -15.77
CA GLY A 48 -17.05 -16.45 -15.68
C GLY A 48 -15.79 -17.05 -15.06
N GLN A 49 -14.71 -16.27 -14.92
CA GLN A 49 -13.55 -16.62 -14.08
C GLN A 49 -13.80 -16.26 -12.61
N MET A 50 -14.45 -15.11 -12.34
CA MET A 50 -14.82 -14.71 -10.98
C MET A 50 -15.79 -15.70 -10.34
N ASP A 51 -16.78 -16.19 -11.09
CA ASP A 51 -17.78 -17.16 -10.61
C ASP A 51 -17.18 -18.55 -10.24
N ARG A 52 -15.91 -18.81 -10.61
CA ARG A 52 -15.18 -20.05 -10.24
C ARG A 52 -14.54 -19.98 -8.85
N TRP A 53 -14.46 -18.79 -8.25
CA TRP A 53 -13.93 -18.62 -6.90
C TRP A 53 -15.06 -18.76 -5.88
N SER A 54 -15.05 -19.86 -5.12
CA SER A 54 -16.10 -20.14 -4.13
C SER A 54 -16.07 -19.21 -2.91
N VAL A 55 -14.93 -18.56 -2.66
CA VAL A 55 -14.75 -17.60 -1.56
C VAL A 55 -13.94 -16.43 -2.10
N VAL A 56 -14.48 -15.23 -1.95
CA VAL A 56 -13.80 -13.97 -2.28
C VAL A 56 -13.78 -13.13 -1.01
N THR A 57 -12.59 -12.71 -0.59
CA THR A 57 -12.41 -11.77 0.52
C THR A 57 -11.75 -10.52 -0.01
N GLN A 58 -12.25 -9.37 0.44
CA GLN A 58 -11.65 -8.08 0.11
C GLN A 58 -10.76 -7.64 1.26
N LEU A 59 -9.52 -7.26 0.95
CA LEU A 59 -8.60 -6.66 1.90
C LEU A 59 -8.45 -5.18 1.56
N ASN A 60 -9.17 -4.35 2.29
CA ASN A 60 -9.01 -2.89 2.24
C ASN A 60 -7.93 -2.44 3.22
N TYR A 61 -7.62 -1.15 3.22
CA TYR A 61 -6.80 -0.55 4.27
C TYR A 61 -7.42 -0.82 5.64
N LEU A 62 -6.55 -1.10 6.62
CA LEU A 62 -6.94 -1.47 7.96
C LEU A 62 -7.48 -0.24 8.71
N HIS A 63 -8.17 -0.50 9.82
CA HIS A 63 -8.46 0.57 10.77
C HIS A 63 -7.14 1.15 11.30
N HIS A 64 -7.16 2.43 11.61
CA HIS A 64 -5.99 3.19 12.06
C HIS A 64 -5.23 2.48 13.20
N ASP A 65 -5.94 2.07 14.24
CA ASP A 65 -5.35 1.42 15.42
C ASP A 65 -4.71 0.06 15.09
N ASP A 66 -5.32 -0.71 14.17
CA ASP A 66 -4.79 -1.99 13.73
C ASP A 66 -3.48 -1.81 12.95
N GLU A 67 -3.42 -0.79 12.07
CA GLU A 67 -2.20 -0.47 11.33
C GLU A 67 -1.09 0.03 12.26
N CYS A 68 -1.42 0.90 13.22
CA CYS A 68 -0.49 1.32 14.28
C CYS A 68 0.07 0.11 15.04
N GLY A 69 -0.80 -0.84 15.41
CA GLY A 69 -0.40 -2.08 16.07
C GLY A 69 0.56 -2.93 15.23
N ILE A 70 0.31 -3.04 13.92
CA ILE A 70 1.18 -3.78 12.99
C ILE A 70 2.55 -3.10 12.86
N VAL A 71 2.58 -1.77 12.72
CA VAL A 71 3.83 -1.01 12.61
C VAL A 71 4.66 -1.16 13.88
N LEU A 72 4.03 -1.03 15.06
CA LEU A 72 4.70 -1.25 16.36
C LEU A 72 5.26 -2.68 16.49
N ALA A 73 4.50 -3.69 16.07
CA ALA A 73 4.94 -5.08 16.09
C ALA A 73 6.15 -5.34 15.17
N LYS A 74 6.31 -4.53 14.11
CA LYS A 74 7.46 -4.60 13.18
C LYS A 74 8.64 -3.72 13.59
N CYS A 75 8.39 -2.64 14.34
CA CYS A 75 9.41 -1.73 14.84
C CYS A 75 9.40 -1.67 16.38
N PRO A 76 9.84 -2.72 17.10
CA PRO A 76 9.79 -2.75 18.57
C PRO A 76 10.60 -1.65 19.25
N SER A 77 11.63 -1.09 18.58
CA SER A 77 12.40 0.05 19.08
C SER A 77 11.54 1.31 19.31
N LEU A 78 10.43 1.43 18.59
CA LEU A 78 9.46 2.52 18.71
C LEU A 78 8.33 2.20 19.70
N ASP A 79 8.36 1.05 20.39
CA ASP A 79 7.38 0.69 21.42
C ASP A 79 7.64 1.41 22.75
N ASN A 80 7.57 2.73 22.70
CA ASN A 80 7.62 3.62 23.84
C ASN A 80 6.62 4.78 23.64
N ALA A 81 6.42 5.62 24.66
CA ALA A 81 5.39 6.66 24.62
C ALA A 81 5.58 7.66 23.45
N GLU A 82 6.82 8.02 23.10
CA GLU A 82 7.11 8.93 21.99
C GLU A 82 7.00 8.23 20.63
N GLY A 83 7.54 7.02 20.51
CA GLY A 83 7.47 6.20 19.30
C GLY A 83 6.03 5.83 18.91
N ARG A 84 5.17 5.54 19.90
CA ARG A 84 3.74 5.31 19.68
C ARG A 84 3.02 6.54 19.12
N LYS A 85 3.29 7.74 19.66
CA LYS A 85 2.75 9.00 19.11
C LYS A 85 3.27 9.27 17.71
N ARG A 86 4.54 8.96 17.45
CA ARG A 86 5.14 9.10 16.12
C ARG A 86 4.47 8.18 15.11
N ILE A 87 4.23 6.91 15.46
CA ILE A 87 3.55 5.94 14.61
C ILE A 87 2.10 6.37 14.34
N ASP A 88 1.38 6.87 15.34
CA ASP A 88 0.05 7.48 15.15
C ASP A 88 0.08 8.57 14.07
N SER A 89 1.00 9.53 14.17
CA SER A 89 1.19 10.57 13.15
C SER A 89 1.58 10.00 11.77
N MET A 90 2.41 8.94 11.72
CA MET A 90 2.81 8.29 10.47
C MET A 90 1.63 7.62 9.76
N VAL A 91 0.81 6.88 10.49
CA VAL A 91 -0.40 6.24 9.95
C VAL A 91 -1.43 7.30 9.57
N ARG A 92 -1.58 8.37 10.36
CA ARG A 92 -2.47 9.49 10.02
C ARG A 92 -2.08 10.18 8.72
N LEU A 93 -0.78 10.33 8.45
CA LEU A 93 -0.28 10.84 7.18
C LEU A 93 -0.62 9.87 6.04
N ALA A 94 -0.42 8.57 6.24
CA ALA A 94 -0.82 7.56 5.25
C ALA A 94 -2.33 7.66 4.93
N ASP A 95 -3.18 7.84 5.94
CA ASP A 95 -4.62 8.04 5.76
C ASP A 95 -4.97 9.32 4.99
N LEU A 96 -4.17 10.39 5.12
CA LEU A 96 -4.32 11.58 4.27
C LEU A 96 -3.96 11.28 2.83
N THR A 97 -2.87 10.54 2.56
CA THR A 97 -2.51 10.16 1.17
C THR A 97 -3.59 9.30 0.52
N ARG A 98 -4.19 8.35 1.26
CA ARG A 98 -5.29 7.51 0.77
C ARG A 98 -6.53 8.33 0.43
N ARG A 99 -6.86 9.31 1.27
CA ARG A 99 -7.98 10.23 1.03
C ARG A 99 -7.72 11.15 -0.16
N GLY A 100 -6.51 11.72 -0.27
CA GLY A 100 -6.10 12.54 -1.41
C GLY A 100 -6.19 11.77 -2.73
N PHE A 101 -5.79 10.50 -2.74
CA PHE A 101 -5.93 9.64 -3.92
C PHE A 101 -7.39 9.40 -4.31
N VAL A 102 -8.27 9.12 -3.34
CA VAL A 102 -9.71 8.97 -3.61
C VAL A 102 -10.34 10.28 -4.12
N ALA A 103 -9.86 11.42 -3.64
CA ALA A 103 -10.30 12.74 -4.10
C ALA A 103 -9.73 13.12 -5.48
N GLY A 104 -8.68 12.45 -5.95
CA GLY A 104 -7.97 12.78 -7.18
C GLY A 104 -6.90 13.86 -7.02
N ASP A 105 -6.54 14.23 -5.79
CA ASP A 105 -5.54 15.26 -5.48
C ASP A 105 -4.10 14.76 -5.71
N ILE A 106 -3.87 13.45 -5.49
CA ILE A 106 -2.55 12.82 -5.66
C ILE A 106 -2.70 11.45 -6.36
N SER A 107 -1.63 10.99 -6.98
CA SER A 107 -1.57 9.73 -7.73
C SER A 107 -0.89 8.58 -6.96
N THR A 108 -0.15 8.90 -5.89
CA THR A 108 0.64 7.93 -5.13
C THR A 108 0.16 7.80 -3.68
N VAL A 109 -0.05 6.57 -3.20
CA VAL A 109 -0.57 6.29 -1.84
C VAL A 109 0.43 5.55 -0.97
N MET A 110 0.30 5.73 0.35
CA MET A 110 1.06 4.96 1.34
C MET A 110 0.32 3.68 1.73
N SER A 111 0.96 2.54 1.45
CA SER A 111 0.56 1.23 1.99
C SER A 111 1.09 1.04 3.42
N PRO A 112 0.54 0.08 4.20
CA PRO A 112 1.13 -0.28 5.49
C PRO A 112 2.60 -0.66 5.41
N ARG A 113 3.03 -1.29 4.30
CA ARG A 113 4.45 -1.59 4.05
C ARG A 113 5.28 -0.31 3.95
N THR A 114 4.76 0.73 3.30
CA THR A 114 5.44 2.02 3.19
C THR A 114 5.61 2.66 4.57
N VAL A 115 4.60 2.58 5.43
CA VAL A 115 4.67 3.11 6.80
C VAL A 115 5.71 2.35 7.62
N ILE A 116 5.73 1.01 7.54
CA ILE A 116 6.74 0.17 8.21
C ILE A 116 8.15 0.54 7.75
N THR A 117 8.40 0.60 6.44
CA THR A 117 9.71 0.98 5.90
C THR A 117 10.11 2.39 6.31
N TRP A 118 9.17 3.33 6.42
CA TRP A 118 9.46 4.67 6.90
C TRP A 118 9.86 4.66 8.38
N ALA A 119 9.16 3.89 9.21
CA ALA A 119 9.49 3.72 10.63
C ALA A 119 10.87 3.09 10.83
N GLU A 120 11.20 2.04 10.07
CA GLU A 120 12.52 1.40 10.06
C GLU A 120 13.61 2.39 9.61
N ASN A 121 13.39 3.13 8.52
CA ASN A 121 14.34 4.13 8.04
C ASN A 121 14.54 5.27 9.03
N ASN A 122 13.50 5.69 9.75
CA ASN A 122 13.64 6.68 10.81
C ASN A 122 14.55 6.17 11.94
N ASP A 123 14.46 4.90 12.30
CA ASP A 123 15.34 4.29 13.31
C ASP A 123 16.80 4.23 12.84
N ILE A 124 17.02 3.96 11.54
CA ILE A 124 18.37 3.90 10.94
C ILE A 124 19.00 5.29 10.81
N PHE A 125 18.27 6.26 10.26
CA PHE A 125 18.82 7.58 9.94
C PHE A 125 18.77 8.56 11.12
N GLY A 126 17.87 8.35 12.08
CA GLY A 126 17.64 9.30 13.16
C GLY A 126 17.00 10.62 12.70
N ASP A 127 16.58 10.71 11.44
CA ASP A 127 15.93 11.88 10.84
C ASP A 127 14.63 11.45 10.16
N LEU A 128 13.51 11.88 10.76
CA LEU A 128 12.16 11.52 10.33
C LEU A 128 11.80 12.10 8.97
N ALA A 129 12.21 13.34 8.69
CA ALA A 129 11.91 14.05 7.45
C ALA A 129 12.73 13.47 6.29
N PHE A 130 14.00 13.22 6.53
CA PHE A 130 14.86 12.53 5.56
C PHE A 130 14.34 11.12 5.27
N ALA A 131 14.01 10.34 6.31
CA ALA A 131 13.45 9.01 6.17
C ALA A 131 12.14 9.02 5.36
N PHE A 132 11.27 10.01 5.58
CA PHE A 132 10.03 10.19 4.81
C PHE A 132 10.34 10.43 3.32
N ARG A 133 11.29 11.32 3.05
CA ARG A 133 11.67 11.71 1.69
C ARG A 133 12.13 10.52 0.86
N VAL A 134 13.09 9.76 1.39
CA VAL A 134 13.67 8.61 0.68
C VAL A 134 12.70 7.42 0.61
N THR A 135 11.75 7.32 1.54
CA THR A 135 10.77 6.23 1.55
C THR A 135 9.60 6.49 0.60
N PHE A 136 9.11 7.72 0.54
CA PHE A 136 7.84 8.05 -0.13
C PHE A 136 7.92 9.28 -1.04
N LEU A 137 8.34 10.45 -0.52
CA LEU A 137 8.22 11.71 -1.27
C LEU A 137 8.91 11.68 -2.64
N ASN A 138 10.10 11.06 -2.72
CA ASN A 138 10.86 10.96 -3.98
C ASN A 138 10.15 10.13 -5.07
N LYS A 139 9.18 9.29 -4.70
CA LYS A 139 8.39 8.46 -5.63
C LYS A 139 7.15 9.20 -6.14
N CYS A 140 6.81 10.33 -5.54
CA CYS A 140 5.62 11.09 -5.88
C CYS A 140 5.91 12.07 -7.02
N ASP A 141 4.86 12.38 -7.80
CA ASP A 141 4.92 13.40 -8.83
C ASP A 141 5.35 14.74 -8.22
N GLU A 142 6.27 15.45 -8.89
CA GLU A 142 6.78 16.74 -8.43
C GLU A 142 5.66 17.77 -8.27
N ALA A 143 4.66 17.75 -9.15
CA ALA A 143 3.49 18.62 -9.08
C ALA A 143 2.66 18.37 -7.81
N GLU A 144 2.68 17.16 -7.25
CA GLU A 144 1.89 16.78 -6.06
C GLU A 144 2.66 16.95 -4.75
N ARG A 145 3.99 17.15 -4.79
CA ARG A 145 4.85 17.22 -3.59
C ARG A 145 4.45 18.30 -2.61
N HIS A 146 3.89 19.42 -3.09
CA HIS A 146 3.41 20.50 -2.23
C HIS A 146 2.22 20.05 -1.35
N ILE A 147 1.29 19.26 -1.91
CA ILE A 147 0.15 18.70 -1.18
C ILE A 147 0.65 17.70 -0.13
N ILE A 148 1.60 16.86 -0.50
CA ILE A 148 2.20 15.87 0.41
C ILE A 148 2.97 16.56 1.54
N ALA A 149 3.67 17.65 1.26
CA ALA A 149 4.34 18.46 2.27
C ALA A 149 3.33 19.08 3.25
N GLU A 150 2.17 19.54 2.77
CA GLU A 150 1.10 20.02 3.65
C GLU A 150 0.55 18.90 4.54
N TYR A 151 0.36 17.69 4.01
CA TYR A 151 -0.06 16.54 4.81
C TYR A 151 0.98 16.22 5.91
N TYR A 152 2.26 16.30 5.56
CA TYR A 152 3.35 16.13 6.51
C TYR A 152 3.29 17.18 7.63
N GLN A 153 3.18 18.46 7.27
CA GLN A 153 3.08 19.56 8.23
C GLN A 153 1.85 19.42 9.14
N ARG A 154 0.69 19.01 8.60
CA ARG A 154 -0.53 18.77 9.39
C ARG A 154 -0.36 17.64 10.43
N CYS A 155 0.46 16.64 10.14
CA CYS A 155 0.66 15.47 11.00
C CYS A 155 1.81 15.64 12.02
N PHE A 156 2.86 16.39 11.65
CA PHE A 156 4.09 16.50 12.46
C PHE A 156 4.38 17.92 12.95
N GLY A 157 3.66 18.93 12.46
CA GLY A 157 3.88 20.33 12.83
C GLY A 157 5.20 20.91 12.31
N THR A 158 5.87 20.21 11.40
CA THR A 158 7.18 20.59 10.84
C THR A 158 7.10 20.67 9.32
N GLU A 159 7.81 21.63 8.75
CA GLU A 159 7.94 21.76 7.31
C GLU A 159 9.03 20.81 6.79
N LEU A 160 8.82 20.26 5.59
CA LEU A 160 9.87 19.54 4.90
C LEU A 160 10.86 20.55 4.32
N PRO A 161 12.19 20.32 4.38
CA PRO A 161 13.20 21.28 3.92
C PRO A 161 13.05 21.75 2.45
N GLU A 162 12.28 21.01 1.66
CA GLU A 162 12.04 21.27 0.23
C GLU A 162 10.59 21.74 -0.04
N SER A 163 9.80 22.04 0.99
CA SER A 163 8.47 22.64 0.80
C SER A 163 8.63 24.09 0.32
N VAL A 164 8.61 24.25 -1.00
CA VAL A 164 8.28 25.48 -1.74
C VAL A 164 9.29 26.65 -1.63
N ALA A 165 10.26 26.64 -0.72
CA ALA A 165 11.28 27.71 -0.61
C ALA A 165 12.61 27.42 -1.34
N SER A 166 12.94 26.16 -1.60
CA SER A 166 14.28 25.76 -2.08
C SER A 166 14.41 25.69 -3.62
N LEU A 167 13.31 25.86 -4.36
CA LEU A 167 13.31 25.84 -5.84
C LEU A 167 13.59 27.22 -6.49
N VAL A 168 13.77 28.28 -5.68
CA VAL A 168 14.04 29.64 -6.20
C VAL A 168 15.55 29.92 -6.34
N HIS A 169 16.42 29.02 -5.91
CA HIS A 169 17.87 29.18 -6.02
C HIS A 169 18.57 27.90 -6.47
N ALA A 170 18.51 27.62 -7.77
CA ALA A 170 19.55 26.86 -8.49
C ALA A 170 19.64 27.38 -9.93
#